data_AF-A0AAQ1HPL4-F1
#
_entry.id   AF-A0AAQ1HPL4-F1
#
_cell.length_a   1.000
_cell.length_b   1.000
_cell.length_c   1.000
_cell.angle_alpha   90.00
_cell.angle_beta   90.00
_cell.angle_gamma   90.00
#
_symmetry.space_group_name_H-M   'P 1'
#
loop_
_entity.id
_entity.type
_entity.pdbx_description
1 polymer ?
#
loop_
_entity_poly.entity_id
_entity_poly.type
_entity_poly.pdbx_seq_one_letter_code
_entity_poly.pdbx_strand_id
1 'polypeptide(L)'
;MSNSFSKRHGYEPEITVFDDAPPELKAYFLHLVYEIGLGPDALEKIICQILKRLPKQRRQWPGVTDIRQYNVEYLNECRWYKVYDVIEAVAKHYHQGGFLNAAFDNYQKDLNDFFIEHGIGWKLVDGRIEARGSELFEGALRTAKEAMGRAGHNTAERELHEAIGDLSRRPEPDVTGAIQHAAAALECVTRKITNKPTDTFGKLVNDNPGLFPGAMRQVANGIWGYVSQSGRHVEHGNEPVFDEAKLAVSICASVSEYLIHKSGKE
;
A
#
# COMPACT_ATOMS: atom_id res chain seq x y z
N MET A 1 21.58 -2.91 1.53
CA MET A 1 22.06 -2.06 0.40
C MET A 1 21.48 -0.62 0.50
N SER A 2 22.06 0.29 1.28
CA SER A 2 21.43 1.62 1.53
C SER A 2 21.90 2.77 0.63
N ASN A 3 22.69 2.54 -0.42
CA ASN A 3 23.23 3.63 -1.25
C ASN A 3 23.56 3.19 -2.70
N SER A 4 22.58 2.64 -3.42
CA SER A 4 22.78 2.29 -4.84
C SER A 4 22.78 3.55 -5.73
N PHE A 5 23.41 3.45 -6.90
CA PHE A 5 23.41 4.52 -7.90
C PHE A 5 21.98 4.94 -8.26
N SER A 6 21.11 3.98 -8.55
CA SER A 6 19.72 4.21 -8.93
C SER A 6 18.96 5.03 -7.89
N LYS A 7 19.10 4.67 -6.60
CA LYS A 7 18.46 5.38 -5.49
C LYS A 7 18.98 6.80 -5.30
N ARG A 8 20.29 7.03 -5.45
CA ARG A 8 20.86 8.38 -5.36
C ARG A 8 20.35 9.33 -6.44
N HIS A 9 19.94 8.78 -7.58
CA HIS A 9 19.51 9.55 -8.74
C HIS A 9 17.99 9.49 -8.98
N GLY A 10 17.23 8.89 -8.06
CA GLY A 10 15.76 8.84 -8.15
C GLY A 10 15.25 8.04 -9.36
N TYR A 11 16.00 7.04 -9.82
CA TYR A 11 15.54 6.17 -10.89
C TYR A 11 14.49 5.19 -10.35
N GLU A 12 13.22 5.54 -10.52
CA GLU A 12 12.08 4.64 -10.30
C GLU A 12 11.36 4.42 -11.63
N PRO A 13 11.34 3.19 -12.18
CA PRO A 13 10.60 2.91 -13.40
C PRO A 13 9.09 3.04 -13.17
N GLU A 14 8.36 3.30 -14.25
CA GLU A 14 6.90 3.27 -14.23
C GLU A 14 6.37 1.90 -13.79
N ILE A 15 5.22 1.92 -13.11
CA ILE A 15 4.55 0.69 -12.71
C ILE A 15 3.96 0.03 -13.96
N THR A 16 4.43 -1.19 -14.25
CA THR A 16 4.05 -1.96 -15.44
C THR A 16 3.53 -3.35 -15.10
N VAL A 17 3.74 -3.84 -13.86
CA VAL A 17 3.37 -5.20 -13.45
C VAL A 17 2.43 -5.16 -12.25
N PHE A 18 1.13 -5.43 -12.47
CA PHE A 18 0.15 -5.66 -11.40
C PHE A 18 -0.31 -7.12 -11.33
N ASP A 19 -0.76 -7.68 -12.43
CA ASP A 19 -1.40 -9.01 -12.44
C ASP A 19 -0.44 -10.13 -12.87
N ASP A 20 0.82 -10.03 -12.46
CA ASP A 20 1.84 -11.05 -12.73
C ASP A 20 2.87 -11.14 -11.59
N ALA A 21 3.59 -12.27 -11.58
CA ALA A 21 4.75 -12.51 -10.74
C ALA A 21 5.91 -12.92 -11.68
N PRO A 22 6.72 -11.96 -12.13
CA PRO A 22 7.78 -12.22 -13.10
C PRO A 22 8.79 -13.26 -12.60
N PRO A 23 9.47 -14.01 -13.49
CA PRO A 23 10.51 -14.96 -13.10
C PRO A 23 11.60 -14.34 -12.21
N GLU A 24 11.93 -13.08 -12.45
CA GLU A 24 12.90 -12.29 -11.69
C GLU A 24 12.45 -12.13 -10.23
N LEU A 25 11.16 -11.85 -10.00
CA LEU A 25 10.58 -11.77 -8.66
C LEU A 25 10.71 -13.10 -7.94
N LYS A 26 10.35 -14.21 -8.60
CA LYS A 26 10.41 -15.55 -7.99
C LYS A 26 11.84 -15.92 -7.61
N ALA A 27 12.80 -15.64 -8.50
CA ALA A 27 14.21 -15.92 -8.27
C ALA A 27 14.78 -15.06 -7.14
N TYR A 28 14.51 -13.75 -7.15
CA TYR A 28 14.97 -12.83 -6.11
C TYR A 28 14.36 -13.15 -4.75
N PHE A 29 13.05 -13.44 -4.69
CA PHE A 29 12.36 -13.84 -3.47
C PHE A 29 13.04 -15.05 -2.82
N LEU A 30 13.35 -16.10 -3.59
CA LEU A 30 14.07 -17.27 -3.07
C LEU A 30 15.45 -16.90 -2.52
N HIS A 31 16.20 -16.06 -3.24
CA HIS A 31 17.52 -15.60 -2.79
C HIS A 31 17.41 -14.84 -1.47
N LEU A 32 16.53 -13.83 -1.42
CA LEU A 32 16.30 -12.99 -0.26
C LEU A 32 15.97 -13.85 0.96
N VAL A 33 14.96 -14.71 0.86
CA VAL A 33 14.47 -15.56 1.97
C VAL A 33 15.56 -16.47 2.52
N TYR A 34 16.44 -17.01 1.66
CA TYR A 34 17.56 -17.84 2.09
C TYR A 34 18.67 -17.02 2.74
N GLU A 35 18.94 -15.81 2.26
CA GLU A 35 19.92 -14.89 2.84
C GLU A 35 19.53 -14.46 4.25
N ILE A 36 18.25 -14.18 4.48
CA ILE A 36 17.71 -13.81 5.80
C ILE A 36 17.41 -15.02 6.71
N GLY A 37 17.88 -16.21 6.33
CA GLY A 37 18.00 -17.37 7.22
C GLY A 37 16.85 -18.38 7.21
N LEU A 38 15.81 -18.25 6.37
CA LEU A 38 14.78 -19.27 6.26
C LEU A 38 15.25 -20.41 5.36
N GLY A 39 15.58 -21.56 5.95
CA GLY A 39 16.10 -22.71 5.20
C GLY A 39 15.13 -23.29 4.15
N PRO A 40 15.63 -24.02 3.13
CA PRO A 40 14.81 -24.58 2.05
C PRO A 40 13.64 -25.46 2.51
N ASP A 41 13.82 -26.32 3.53
CA ASP A 41 12.75 -27.16 4.08
C ASP A 41 11.64 -26.33 4.76
N ALA A 42 12.00 -25.23 5.41
CA ALA A 42 11.03 -24.37 6.08
C ALA A 42 10.19 -23.59 5.05
N LEU A 43 10.84 -23.07 4.01
CA LEU A 43 10.15 -22.45 2.89
C LEU A 43 9.26 -23.44 2.14
N GLU A 44 9.73 -24.68 1.89
CA GLU A 44 8.94 -25.73 1.24
C GLU A 44 7.64 -25.99 2.00
N LYS A 45 7.68 -26.04 3.34
CA LYS A 45 6.49 -26.20 4.18
C LYS A 45 5.50 -25.05 4.00
N ILE A 46 5.97 -23.80 3.99
CA ILE A 46 5.13 -22.62 3.77
C ILE A 46 4.48 -22.68 2.38
N ILE A 47 5.28 -22.91 1.35
CA ILE A 47 4.81 -23.02 -0.04
C ILE A 47 3.75 -24.12 -0.16
N CYS A 48 4.03 -25.32 0.37
CA CYS A 48 3.10 -26.45 0.32
C CYS A 48 1.78 -26.15 1.05
N GLN A 49 1.83 -25.45 2.19
CA GLN A 49 0.63 -25.02 2.93
C GLN A 49 -0.22 -24.04 2.11
N ILE A 50 0.39 -23.00 1.52
CA ILE A 50 -0.32 -22.01 0.71
C ILE A 50 -0.92 -22.63 -0.56
N LEU A 51 -0.16 -23.52 -1.19
CA LEU A 51 -0.57 -24.21 -2.41
C LEU A 51 -1.44 -25.44 -2.16
N LYS A 52 -1.70 -25.78 -0.88
CA LYS A 52 -2.51 -26.93 -0.46
C LYS A 52 -2.07 -28.24 -1.12
N ARG A 53 -0.76 -28.49 -1.17
CA ARG A 53 -0.16 -29.71 -1.75
C ARG A 53 0.86 -30.35 -0.83
N LEU A 54 1.14 -31.63 -1.08
CA LEU A 54 2.21 -32.34 -0.40
C LEU A 54 3.58 -32.03 -1.04
N PRO A 55 4.68 -32.10 -0.26
CA PRO A 55 6.04 -32.07 -0.79
C PRO A 55 6.24 -33.12 -1.90
N LYS A 56 7.05 -32.80 -2.91
CA LYS A 56 7.43 -33.73 -3.98
C LYS A 56 8.21 -34.89 -3.35
N GLN A 57 8.02 -36.10 -3.88
CA GLN A 57 8.69 -37.28 -3.33
C GLN A 57 10.22 -37.13 -3.44
N ARG A 58 10.92 -37.33 -2.31
CA ARG A 58 12.39 -37.32 -2.27
C ARG A 58 12.90 -38.65 -2.83
N ARG A 59 13.57 -38.64 -3.99
CA ARG A 59 14.22 -39.86 -4.51
C ARG A 59 15.36 -40.24 -3.56
N GLN A 60 15.38 -41.49 -3.10
CA GLN A 60 16.31 -41.96 -2.06
C GLN A 60 17.73 -42.32 -2.56
N TRP A 61 18.08 -42.04 -3.83
CA TRP A 61 19.29 -42.54 -4.52
C TRP A 61 20.06 -41.43 -5.26
N PRO A 62 21.37 -41.61 -5.55
CA PRO A 62 22.35 -40.52 -5.54
C PRO A 62 22.13 -39.53 -6.69
N GLY A 63 21.73 -38.34 -6.26
CA GLY A 63 21.23 -37.24 -7.06
C GLY A 63 20.29 -36.49 -6.14
N VAL A 64 20.84 -35.90 -5.08
CA VAL A 64 20.07 -35.12 -4.09
C VAL A 64 19.32 -34.06 -4.89
N THR A 65 18.01 -34.25 -5.09
CA THR A 65 17.18 -33.14 -5.56
C THR A 65 17.24 -32.11 -4.44
N ASP A 66 17.96 -31.02 -4.69
CA ASP A 66 18.05 -29.92 -3.76
C ASP A 66 16.63 -29.37 -3.56
N ILE A 67 16.18 -29.28 -2.32
CA ILE A 67 14.85 -28.75 -1.98
C ILE A 67 14.67 -27.34 -2.54
N ARG A 68 15.78 -26.61 -2.76
CA ARG A 68 15.80 -25.35 -3.51
C ARG A 68 15.18 -25.49 -4.90
N GLN A 69 15.46 -26.57 -5.63
CA GLN A 69 14.90 -26.84 -6.95
C GLN A 69 13.38 -27.03 -6.87
N TYR A 70 12.89 -27.78 -5.88
CA TYR A 70 11.45 -27.92 -5.69
C TYR A 70 10.77 -26.60 -5.36
N ASN A 71 11.39 -25.76 -4.52
CA ASN A 71 10.87 -24.42 -4.25
C ASN A 71 10.79 -23.56 -5.52
N VAL A 72 11.79 -23.63 -6.41
CA VAL A 72 11.75 -22.96 -7.74
C VAL A 72 10.60 -23.48 -8.58
N GLU A 73 10.51 -24.80 -8.76
CA GLU A 73 9.43 -25.43 -9.54
C GLU A 73 8.06 -25.05 -8.99
N TYR A 74 7.94 -25.00 -7.66
CA TYR A 74 6.70 -24.71 -7.02
C TYR A 74 6.19 -23.29 -7.26
N LEU A 75 7.07 -22.29 -7.25
CA LEU A 75 6.73 -20.90 -7.56
C LEU A 75 6.52 -20.66 -9.07
N ASN A 76 7.19 -21.45 -9.92
CA ASN A 76 7.03 -21.35 -11.36
C ASN A 76 5.70 -21.94 -11.85
N GLU A 77 5.25 -23.04 -11.24
CA GLU A 77 4.02 -23.74 -11.61
C GLU A 77 2.75 -23.09 -11.02
N CYS A 78 2.86 -22.26 -9.98
CA CYS A 78 1.70 -21.68 -9.32
C CYS A 78 1.14 -20.45 -10.06
N ARG A 79 -0.13 -20.11 -9.77
CA ARG A 79 -0.72 -18.86 -10.24
C ARG A 79 0.04 -17.67 -9.65
N TRP A 80 0.19 -16.59 -10.40
CA TRP A 80 0.98 -15.42 -9.98
C TRP A 80 0.61 -14.92 -8.58
N TYR A 81 -0.69 -14.82 -8.27
CA TYR A 81 -1.17 -14.33 -6.98
C TYR A 81 -0.78 -15.24 -5.81
N LYS A 82 -0.50 -16.53 -6.06
CA LYS A 82 0.05 -17.43 -5.05
C LYS A 82 1.49 -17.14 -4.68
N VAL A 83 2.26 -16.47 -5.53
CA VAL A 83 3.61 -15.99 -5.15
C VAL A 83 3.48 -14.93 -4.06
N TYR A 84 2.53 -14.01 -4.21
CA TYR A 84 2.24 -12.97 -3.23
C TYR A 84 1.67 -13.56 -1.92
N ASP A 85 0.78 -14.57 -1.98
CA ASP A 85 0.34 -15.31 -0.79
C ASP A 85 1.52 -15.94 -0.03
N VAL A 86 2.52 -16.49 -0.74
CA VAL A 86 3.74 -17.06 -0.15
C VAL A 86 4.60 -15.96 0.48
N ILE A 87 4.75 -14.81 -0.19
CA ILE A 87 5.47 -13.64 0.33
C ILE A 87 4.87 -13.18 1.68
N GLU A 88 3.55 -13.04 1.78
CA GLU A 88 2.86 -12.68 3.02
C GLU A 88 3.02 -13.75 4.11
N ALA A 89 2.94 -15.03 3.73
CA ALA A 89 3.12 -16.13 4.67
C ALA A 89 4.54 -16.18 5.26
N VAL A 90 5.56 -15.85 4.46
CA VAL A 90 6.93 -15.67 4.94
C VAL A 90 7.04 -14.44 5.84
N ALA A 91 6.41 -13.32 5.49
CA ALA A 91 6.38 -12.13 6.33
C ALA A 91 5.79 -12.44 7.72
N LYS A 92 4.68 -13.19 7.76
CA LYS A 92 4.04 -13.67 8.98
C LYS A 92 4.94 -14.62 9.78
N HIS A 93 5.71 -15.48 9.12
CA HIS A 93 6.68 -16.36 9.78
C HIS A 93 7.70 -15.55 10.59
N TYR A 94 8.26 -14.48 10.01
CA TYR A 94 9.18 -13.58 10.72
C TYR A 94 8.50 -12.82 11.86
N HIS A 95 7.28 -12.34 11.66
CA HIS A 95 6.53 -11.62 12.68
C HIS A 95 6.15 -12.50 13.90
N GLN A 96 5.87 -13.79 13.69
CA GLN A 96 5.43 -14.70 14.76
C GLN A 96 6.59 -15.43 15.47
N GLY A 97 7.76 -15.52 14.84
CA GLY A 97 8.87 -16.34 15.34
C GLY A 97 9.69 -15.72 16.48
N GLY A 98 9.39 -14.50 16.93
CA GLY A 98 10.20 -13.78 17.92
C GLY A 98 11.62 -13.45 17.44
N PHE A 99 11.90 -13.67 16.15
CA PHE A 99 13.13 -13.25 15.50
C PHE A 99 13.15 -11.72 15.42
N LEU A 100 14.34 -11.15 15.68
CA LEU A 100 14.62 -9.70 15.73
C LEU A 100 13.80 -8.92 14.68
N ASN A 101 13.13 -7.84 15.09
CA ASN A 101 12.43 -6.89 14.21
C ASN A 101 13.25 -6.58 12.93
N ALA A 102 14.59 -6.52 13.06
CA ALA A 102 15.52 -6.32 11.96
C ALA A 102 15.40 -7.31 10.79
N ALA A 103 15.07 -8.60 11.00
CA ALA A 103 14.94 -9.57 9.92
C ALA A 103 13.68 -9.30 9.08
N PHE A 104 12.57 -8.99 9.74
CA PHE A 104 11.34 -8.57 9.08
C PHE A 104 11.54 -7.23 8.36
N ASP A 105 12.17 -6.25 9.03
CA ASP A 105 12.45 -4.93 8.46
C ASP A 105 13.32 -5.03 7.21
N ASN A 106 14.37 -5.86 7.25
CA ASN A 106 15.24 -6.10 6.09
C ASN A 106 14.49 -6.81 4.96
N TYR A 107 13.69 -7.84 5.28
CA TYR A 107 12.88 -8.55 4.29
C TYR A 107 11.90 -7.60 3.58
N GLN A 108 11.14 -6.82 4.35
CA GLN A 108 10.17 -5.86 3.82
C GLN A 108 10.88 -4.80 2.97
N LYS A 109 11.97 -4.24 3.48
CA LYS A 109 12.73 -3.20 2.78
C LYS A 109 13.31 -3.72 1.47
N ASP A 110 14.01 -4.85 1.48
CA ASP A 110 14.72 -5.35 0.30
C ASP A 110 13.76 -5.96 -0.74
N LEU A 111 12.59 -6.46 -0.33
CA LEU A 111 11.52 -6.86 -1.25
C LEU A 111 10.84 -5.65 -1.91
N ASN A 112 10.54 -4.60 -1.14
CA ASN A 112 9.97 -3.36 -1.68
C ASN A 112 10.93 -2.64 -2.62
N ASP A 113 12.23 -2.64 -2.30
CA ASP A 113 13.27 -2.13 -3.19
C ASP A 113 13.23 -2.84 -4.55
N PHE A 114 13.11 -4.18 -4.54
CA PHE A 114 12.97 -4.96 -5.76
C PHE A 114 11.70 -4.62 -6.54
N PHE A 115 10.56 -4.47 -5.86
CA PHE A 115 9.30 -4.10 -6.50
C PHE A 115 9.39 -2.73 -7.21
N ILE A 116 10.06 -1.77 -6.59
CA ILE A 116 10.30 -0.45 -7.20
C ILE A 116 11.18 -0.61 -8.43
N GLU A 117 12.33 -1.26 -8.31
CA GLU A 117 13.32 -1.42 -9.39
C GLU A 117 12.77 -2.18 -10.61
N HIS A 118 11.75 -3.02 -10.44
CA HIS A 118 11.15 -3.82 -11.51
C HIS A 118 9.77 -3.33 -11.96
N GLY A 119 9.33 -2.15 -11.50
CA GLY A 119 8.03 -1.59 -11.90
C GLY A 119 6.84 -2.44 -11.43
N ILE A 120 7.00 -3.19 -10.35
CA ILE A 120 5.93 -4.00 -9.77
C ILE A 120 5.02 -3.09 -8.93
N GLY A 121 3.72 -3.17 -9.19
CA GLY A 121 2.66 -2.35 -8.58
C GLY A 121 2.24 -2.81 -7.19
N TRP A 122 3.11 -3.54 -6.49
CA TRP A 122 2.85 -4.07 -5.15
C TRP A 122 3.92 -3.57 -4.18
N LYS A 123 3.55 -3.51 -2.90
CA LYS A 123 4.45 -3.26 -1.77
C LYS A 123 4.02 -4.14 -0.60
N LEU A 124 4.99 -4.58 0.19
CA LEU A 124 4.76 -5.25 1.47
C LEU A 124 4.76 -4.19 2.58
N VAL A 125 3.66 -4.10 3.32
CA VAL A 125 3.49 -3.21 4.47
C VAL A 125 2.91 -4.03 5.62
N ASP A 126 3.62 -4.07 6.75
CA ASP A 126 3.21 -4.80 7.95
C ASP A 126 2.80 -6.25 7.67
N GLY A 127 3.50 -6.88 6.72
CA GLY A 127 3.32 -8.27 6.32
C GLY A 127 2.17 -8.52 5.35
N ARG A 128 1.57 -7.46 4.79
CA ARG A 128 0.50 -7.53 3.78
C ARG A 128 0.91 -6.88 2.47
N ILE A 129 0.50 -7.48 1.37
CA ILE A 129 0.67 -6.92 0.03
C ILE A 129 -0.42 -5.89 -0.23
N GLU A 130 0.01 -4.67 -0.48
CA GLU A 130 -0.83 -3.52 -0.83
C GLU A 130 -0.45 -3.00 -2.22
N ALA A 131 -1.39 -2.36 -2.90
CA ALA A 131 -1.09 -1.71 -4.16
C ALA A 131 -0.10 -0.57 -3.95
N ARG A 132 0.90 -0.50 -4.83
CA ARG A 132 1.85 0.61 -4.93
C ARG A 132 1.32 1.62 -5.94
N GLY A 133 1.26 2.88 -5.55
CA GLY A 133 1.06 4.01 -6.46
C GLY A 133 2.38 4.62 -6.94
N SER A 134 2.29 5.70 -7.74
CA SER A 134 3.48 6.47 -8.11
C SER A 134 4.18 7.07 -6.89
N GLU A 135 5.47 7.42 -7.02
CA GLU A 135 6.22 8.06 -5.93
C GLU A 135 5.49 9.30 -5.37
N LEU A 136 4.92 10.13 -6.24
CA LEU A 136 4.14 11.31 -5.86
C LEU A 136 2.88 10.94 -5.08
N PHE A 137 2.16 9.91 -5.53
CA PHE A 137 0.96 9.39 -4.86
C PHE A 137 1.31 8.86 -3.46
N GLU A 138 2.32 8.00 -3.38
CA GLU A 138 2.79 7.39 -2.14
C GLU A 138 3.40 8.42 -1.18
N GLY A 139 4.12 9.40 -1.71
CA GLY A 139 4.66 10.53 -0.97
C GLY A 139 3.56 11.30 -0.26
N ALA A 140 2.53 11.72 -0.99
CA ALA A 140 1.39 12.45 -0.44
C ALA A 140 0.62 11.67 0.64
N LEU A 141 0.45 10.35 0.46
CA LEU A 141 -0.20 9.50 1.45
C LEU A 141 0.63 9.34 2.72
N ARG A 142 1.93 9.11 2.56
CA ARG A 142 2.86 8.94 3.69
C ARG A 142 2.93 10.20 4.54
N THR A 143 3.15 11.37 3.91
CA THR A 143 3.24 12.64 4.65
C THR A 143 1.94 12.97 5.36
N ALA A 144 0.79 12.74 4.72
CA ALA A 144 -0.51 12.91 5.34
C ALA A 144 -0.73 11.99 6.55
N LYS A 145 -0.44 10.68 6.43
CA LYS A 145 -0.55 9.73 7.56
C LYS A 145 0.37 10.13 8.72
N GLU A 146 1.62 10.47 8.44
CA GLU A 146 2.56 10.93 9.47
C GLU A 146 2.08 12.22 10.17
N ALA A 147 1.56 13.19 9.40
CA ALA A 147 1.00 14.42 9.96
C ALA A 147 -0.23 14.14 10.84
N MET A 148 -1.14 13.28 10.37
CA MET A 148 -2.33 12.86 11.12
C MET A 148 -1.96 12.17 12.44
N GLY A 149 -1.03 11.21 12.40
CA GLY A 149 -0.57 10.50 13.59
C GLY A 149 0.10 11.43 14.60
N ARG A 150 1.01 12.31 14.16
CA ARG A 150 1.69 13.29 15.04
C ARG A 150 0.73 14.28 15.69
N ALA A 151 -0.32 14.70 14.98
CA ALA A 151 -1.34 15.61 15.50
C ALA A 151 -2.50 14.87 16.23
N GLY A 152 -2.40 13.55 16.40
CA GLY A 152 -3.39 12.72 17.10
C GLY A 152 -4.75 12.63 16.38
N HIS A 153 -4.77 12.74 15.05
CA HIS A 153 -5.97 12.58 14.21
C HIS A 153 -6.21 11.09 13.87
N ASN A 154 -6.22 10.22 14.87
CA ASN A 154 -6.23 8.76 14.70
C ASN A 154 -7.41 8.27 13.83
N THR A 155 -8.59 8.90 13.96
CA THR A 155 -9.74 8.55 13.11
C THR A 155 -9.45 8.87 11.65
N ALA A 156 -8.90 10.05 11.35
CA ALA A 156 -8.58 10.41 9.97
C ALA A 156 -7.47 9.55 9.38
N GLU A 157 -6.46 9.21 10.18
CA GLU A 157 -5.39 8.29 9.80
C GLU A 157 -5.96 6.91 9.42
N ARG A 158 -6.88 6.39 10.24
CA ARG A 158 -7.58 5.13 9.96
C ARG A 158 -8.41 5.21 8.69
N GLU A 159 -9.23 6.25 8.51
CA GLU A 159 -10.02 6.42 7.29
C GLU A 159 -9.11 6.50 6.04
N LEU A 160 -7.97 7.19 6.12
CA LEU A 160 -7.01 7.23 5.01
C LEU A 160 -6.39 5.85 4.75
N HIS A 161 -6.18 5.03 5.78
CA HIS A 161 -5.71 3.66 5.61
C HIS A 161 -6.77 2.77 4.93
N GLU A 162 -8.05 2.88 5.30
CA GLU A 162 -9.14 2.16 4.63
C GLU A 162 -9.22 2.56 3.14
N ALA A 163 -9.07 3.85 2.82
CA ALA A 163 -9.07 4.32 1.44
C ALA A 163 -7.96 3.67 0.59
N ILE A 164 -6.78 3.44 1.17
CA ILE A 164 -5.67 2.73 0.52
C ILE A 164 -6.00 1.25 0.34
N GLY A 165 -6.60 0.63 1.37
CA GLY A 165 -7.07 -0.76 1.31
C GLY A 165 -8.08 -0.98 0.19
N ASP A 166 -9.00 -0.03 0.01
CA ASP A 166 -10.02 -0.07 -1.04
C ASP A 166 -9.43 0.04 -2.45
N LEU A 167 -8.46 0.93 -2.68
CA LEU A 167 -7.71 0.99 -3.94
C LEU A 167 -6.89 -0.30 -4.20
N SER A 168 -6.49 -0.97 -3.13
CA SER A 168 -5.69 -2.19 -3.18
C SER A 168 -6.53 -3.46 -3.34
N ARG A 169 -7.87 -3.37 -3.21
CA ARG A 169 -8.76 -4.53 -3.31
C ARG A 169 -8.66 -5.18 -4.69
N ARG A 170 -8.72 -6.52 -4.72
CA ARG A 170 -8.67 -7.33 -5.95
C ARG A 170 -9.74 -8.44 -5.90
N PRO A 171 -10.26 -8.93 -7.06
CA PRO A 171 -9.81 -8.64 -8.43
C PRO A 171 -10.09 -7.22 -8.91
N GLU A 172 -11.13 -6.58 -8.36
CA GLU A 172 -11.51 -5.21 -8.69
C GLU A 172 -11.33 -4.29 -7.46
N PRO A 173 -10.76 -3.08 -7.64
CA PRO A 173 -10.65 -2.10 -6.57
C PRO A 173 -12.01 -1.54 -6.17
N ASP A 174 -12.19 -1.21 -4.89
CA ASP A 174 -13.37 -0.50 -4.40
C ASP A 174 -13.19 1.00 -4.60
N VAL A 175 -13.41 1.44 -5.84
CA VAL A 175 -13.17 2.83 -6.25
C VAL A 175 -14.03 3.82 -5.47
N THR A 176 -15.29 3.47 -5.24
CA THR A 176 -16.24 4.33 -4.51
C THR A 176 -15.89 4.37 -3.02
N GLY A 177 -15.60 3.22 -2.41
CA GLY A 177 -15.14 3.12 -1.02
C GLY A 177 -13.89 3.98 -0.77
N ALA A 178 -12.91 3.90 -1.66
CA ALA A 178 -11.69 4.68 -1.56
C ALA A 178 -11.96 6.20 -1.49
N ILE A 179 -12.84 6.70 -2.36
CA ILE A 179 -13.24 8.12 -2.38
C ILE A 179 -13.99 8.49 -1.10
N GLN A 180 -14.91 7.64 -0.63
CA GLN A 180 -15.67 7.87 0.59
C GLN A 180 -14.78 7.97 1.82
N HIS A 181 -13.86 7.01 1.99
CA HIS A 181 -12.94 6.97 3.12
C HIS A 181 -11.94 8.14 3.09
N ALA A 182 -11.42 8.52 1.92
CA ALA A 182 -10.56 9.69 1.80
C ALA A 182 -11.30 11.01 2.12
N ALA A 183 -12.55 11.15 1.67
CA ALA A 183 -13.38 12.30 2.01
C ALA A 183 -13.70 12.34 3.52
N ALA A 184 -13.94 11.19 4.15
CA ALA A 184 -14.14 11.08 5.59
C ALA A 184 -12.89 11.49 6.37
N ALA A 185 -11.69 11.07 5.94
CA ALA A 185 -10.43 11.48 6.53
C ALA A 185 -10.26 13.00 6.52
N LEU A 186 -10.47 13.64 5.36
CA LEU A 186 -10.40 15.09 5.19
C LEU A 186 -11.41 15.83 6.07
N GLU A 187 -12.65 15.35 6.12
CA GLU A 187 -13.70 15.91 6.96
C GLU A 187 -13.33 15.79 8.44
N CYS A 188 -12.82 14.64 8.89
CA CYS A 188 -12.36 14.43 10.26
C CYS A 188 -11.23 15.39 10.65
N VAL A 189 -10.24 15.60 9.78
CA VAL A 189 -9.15 16.57 10.02
C VAL A 189 -9.72 17.97 10.19
N THR A 190 -10.55 18.39 9.24
CA THR A 190 -11.11 19.75 9.21
C THR A 190 -11.97 20.01 10.44
N ARG A 191 -12.89 19.08 10.79
CA ARG A 191 -13.75 19.18 11.98
C ARG A 191 -12.96 19.36 13.27
N LYS A 192 -11.86 18.62 13.42
CA LYS A 192 -11.01 18.66 14.61
C LYS A 192 -10.27 19.99 14.71
N ILE A 193 -9.73 20.50 13.60
CA ILE A 193 -9.02 21.80 13.57
C ILE A 193 -9.98 22.97 13.84
N THR A 194 -11.21 22.91 13.34
CA THR A 194 -12.20 23.99 13.55
C THR A 194 -13.02 23.84 14.83
N ASN A 195 -12.84 22.76 15.59
CA ASN A 195 -13.67 22.39 16.73
C ASN A 195 -15.19 22.37 16.41
N LYS A 196 -15.55 21.75 15.27
CA LYS A 196 -16.92 21.63 14.76
C LYS A 196 -17.24 20.17 14.43
N PRO A 197 -17.64 19.35 15.40
CA PRO A 197 -17.66 17.88 15.23
C PRO A 197 -18.71 17.35 14.24
N THR A 198 -19.72 18.15 13.88
CA THR A 198 -20.86 17.71 13.05
C THR A 198 -20.92 18.36 11.68
N ASP A 199 -20.16 19.44 11.46
CA ASP A 199 -20.26 20.21 10.22
C ASP A 199 -19.61 19.46 9.05
N THR A 200 -20.15 19.62 7.84
CA THR A 200 -19.58 19.03 6.63
C THR A 200 -18.34 19.80 6.17
N PHE A 201 -17.44 19.15 5.44
CA PHE A 201 -16.25 19.82 4.92
C PHE A 201 -16.59 21.09 4.10
N GLY A 202 -17.57 21.02 3.19
CA GLY A 202 -18.00 22.18 2.40
C GLY A 202 -18.50 23.36 3.25
N LYS A 203 -19.20 23.09 4.36
CA LYS A 203 -19.60 24.14 5.32
C LYS A 203 -18.37 24.75 6.00
N LEU A 204 -17.45 23.91 6.46
CA LEU A 204 -16.22 24.34 7.14
C LEU A 204 -15.32 25.18 6.24
N VAL A 205 -15.21 24.84 4.96
CA VAL A 205 -14.47 25.62 3.95
C VAL A 205 -15.02 27.03 3.81
N ASN A 206 -16.35 27.19 3.87
CA ASN A 206 -17.01 28.49 3.73
C ASN A 206 -16.96 29.33 5.02
N ASP A 207 -17.12 28.68 6.18
CA ASP A 207 -17.16 29.34 7.48
C ASP A 207 -15.76 29.74 8.00
N ASN A 208 -14.69 29.15 7.44
CA ASN A 208 -13.31 29.37 7.88
C ASN A 208 -12.43 29.94 6.73
N PRO A 209 -12.67 31.19 6.31
CA PRO A 209 -12.00 31.79 5.16
C PRO A 209 -10.47 31.88 5.32
N GLY A 210 -9.99 31.94 6.57
CA GLY A 210 -8.56 31.94 6.89
C GLY A 210 -7.86 30.62 6.55
N LEU A 211 -8.57 29.48 6.63
CA LEU A 211 -8.02 28.17 6.26
C LEU A 211 -7.86 28.06 4.74
N PHE A 212 -8.84 28.56 3.99
CA PHE A 212 -8.89 28.52 2.52
C PHE A 212 -9.09 29.93 1.91
N PRO A 213 -7.99 30.66 1.65
CA PRO A 213 -8.05 32.01 1.08
C PRO A 213 -8.23 31.98 -0.45
N GLY A 214 -9.05 32.91 -0.97
CA GLY A 214 -9.19 33.17 -2.40
C GLY A 214 -9.52 31.93 -3.24
N ALA A 215 -8.75 31.70 -4.30
CA ALA A 215 -8.93 30.57 -5.22
C ALA A 215 -8.82 29.20 -4.53
N MET A 216 -8.08 29.08 -3.42
CA MET A 216 -7.98 27.82 -2.67
C MET A 216 -9.34 27.36 -2.13
N ARG A 217 -10.25 28.29 -1.83
CA ARG A 217 -11.62 27.95 -1.42
C ARG A 217 -12.39 27.31 -2.57
N GLN A 218 -12.24 27.85 -3.78
CA GLN A 218 -12.92 27.32 -4.96
C GLN A 218 -12.42 25.91 -5.27
N VAL A 219 -11.11 25.69 -5.16
CA VAL A 219 -10.50 24.35 -5.29
C VAL A 219 -11.05 23.39 -4.24
N ALA A 220 -11.04 23.77 -2.96
CA ALA A 220 -11.56 22.93 -1.88
C ALA A 220 -13.05 22.57 -2.08
N ASN A 221 -13.88 23.55 -2.48
CA ASN A 221 -15.29 23.31 -2.78
C ASN A 221 -15.49 22.43 -4.02
N GLY A 222 -14.67 22.57 -5.05
CA GLY A 222 -14.72 21.72 -6.25
C GLY A 222 -14.37 20.26 -5.94
N ILE A 223 -13.31 20.04 -5.17
CA ILE A 223 -12.93 18.70 -4.68
C ILE A 223 -14.07 18.11 -3.85
N TRP A 224 -14.62 18.88 -2.92
CA TRP A 224 -15.75 18.44 -2.09
C TRP A 224 -16.97 18.07 -2.92
N GLY A 225 -17.30 18.89 -3.92
CA GLY A 225 -18.35 18.63 -4.88
C GLY A 225 -18.18 17.26 -5.51
N TYR A 226 -17.00 17.00 -6.08
CA TYR A 226 -16.66 15.71 -6.69
C TYR A 226 -16.75 14.54 -5.70
N VAL A 227 -16.02 14.57 -4.58
CA VAL A 227 -15.97 13.41 -3.66
C VAL A 227 -17.32 13.13 -2.97
N SER A 228 -18.15 14.17 -2.77
CA SER A 228 -19.49 13.99 -2.21
C SER A 228 -20.45 13.32 -3.19
N GLN A 229 -20.33 13.62 -4.49
CA GLN A 229 -21.11 13.01 -5.57
C GLN A 229 -20.60 11.60 -5.89
N SER A 230 -19.31 11.46 -6.21
CA SER A 230 -18.71 10.19 -6.64
C SER A 230 -18.47 9.18 -5.51
N GLY A 231 -18.53 9.63 -4.25
CA GLY A 231 -18.44 8.77 -3.07
C GLY A 231 -19.82 8.48 -2.45
N ARG A 232 -20.44 9.49 -1.84
CA ARG A 232 -21.63 9.32 -0.98
C ARG A 232 -22.97 9.25 -1.74
N HIS A 233 -23.02 9.77 -2.96
CA HIS A 233 -24.23 9.85 -3.78
C HIS A 233 -23.93 9.52 -5.25
N VAL A 234 -23.43 8.31 -5.51
CA VAL A 234 -23.07 7.90 -6.87
C VAL A 234 -24.27 8.08 -7.79
N GLU A 235 -24.18 9.06 -8.70
CA GLU A 235 -25.19 9.26 -9.73
C GLU A 235 -25.12 8.09 -10.71
N HIS A 236 -26.27 7.48 -10.99
CA HIS A 236 -26.36 6.35 -11.91
C HIS A 236 -25.78 6.74 -13.28
N GLY A 237 -24.67 6.10 -13.68
CA GLY A 237 -23.97 6.35 -14.96
C GLY A 237 -22.71 7.20 -14.87
N ASN A 238 -22.32 7.71 -13.68
CA ASN A 238 -21.08 8.44 -13.43
C ASN A 238 -20.22 7.71 -12.37
N GLU A 239 -19.95 6.43 -12.60
CA GLU A 239 -19.05 5.69 -11.73
C GLU A 239 -17.61 6.19 -11.90
N PRO A 240 -16.93 6.59 -10.82
CA PRO A 240 -15.55 7.04 -10.89
C PRO A 240 -14.64 5.94 -11.43
N VAL A 241 -13.68 6.32 -12.28
CA VAL A 241 -12.63 5.39 -12.72
C VAL A 241 -11.46 5.38 -11.72
N PHE A 242 -10.64 4.32 -11.77
CA PHE A 242 -9.53 4.11 -10.84
C PHE A 242 -8.56 5.31 -10.76
N ASP A 243 -8.27 5.97 -11.89
CA ASP A 243 -7.39 7.14 -11.92
C ASP A 243 -8.00 8.37 -11.23
N GLU A 244 -9.32 8.56 -11.34
CA GLU A 244 -10.03 9.63 -10.63
C GLU A 244 -10.06 9.37 -9.12
N ALA A 245 -10.22 8.11 -8.72
CA ALA A 245 -10.11 7.68 -7.34
C ALA A 245 -8.75 8.00 -6.74
N LYS A 246 -7.67 7.60 -7.44
CA LYS A 246 -6.30 7.91 -7.01
C LYS A 246 -6.11 9.41 -6.85
N LEU A 247 -6.57 10.20 -7.83
CA LEU A 247 -6.50 11.65 -7.76
C LEU A 247 -7.25 12.21 -6.55
N ALA A 248 -8.50 11.78 -6.33
CA ALA A 248 -9.32 12.22 -5.21
C ALA A 248 -8.68 11.87 -3.86
N VAL A 249 -8.18 10.65 -3.72
CA VAL A 249 -7.49 10.18 -2.51
C VAL A 249 -6.22 10.99 -2.25
N SER A 250 -5.38 11.24 -3.26
CA SER A 250 -4.19 12.09 -3.13
C SER A 250 -4.52 13.51 -2.72
N ILE A 251 -5.52 14.12 -3.34
CA ILE A 251 -5.91 15.49 -3.02
C ILE A 251 -6.43 15.58 -1.59
N CYS A 252 -7.30 14.66 -1.16
CA CYS A 252 -7.80 14.62 0.21
C CYS A 252 -6.66 14.47 1.23
N ALA A 253 -5.67 13.63 0.94
CA ALA A 253 -4.48 13.47 1.76
C ALA A 253 -3.65 14.77 1.84
N SER A 254 -3.33 15.39 0.70
CA SER A 254 -2.55 16.64 0.65
C SER A 254 -3.27 17.82 1.31
N VAL A 255 -4.58 17.95 1.14
CA VAL A 255 -5.36 19.01 1.80
C VAL A 255 -5.40 18.77 3.32
N SER A 256 -5.52 17.52 3.76
CA SER A 256 -5.47 17.17 5.18
C SER A 256 -4.13 17.54 5.81
N GLU A 257 -3.02 17.20 5.15
CA GLU A 257 -1.66 17.57 5.57
C GLU A 257 -1.49 19.09 5.66
N TYR A 258 -1.91 19.81 4.62
CA TYR A 258 -1.89 21.28 4.59
C TYR A 258 -2.63 21.89 5.78
N LEU A 259 -3.83 21.39 6.08
CA LEU A 259 -4.64 21.87 7.19
C LEU A 259 -3.95 21.65 8.54
N ILE A 260 -3.41 20.45 8.78
CA ILE A 260 -2.68 20.11 10.01
C ILE A 260 -1.48 21.05 10.20
N HIS A 261 -0.69 21.26 9.15
CA HIS A 261 0.46 22.17 9.21
C HIS A 261 0.07 23.63 9.43
N LYS A 262 -1.07 24.05 8.87
CA LYS A 262 -1.57 25.41 9.07
C LYS A 262 -2.06 25.63 10.50
N SER A 263 -2.76 24.66 11.08
CA SER A 263 -3.24 24.74 12.47
C SER A 263 -2.12 24.67 13.51
N GLY A 264 -0.98 24.04 13.19
CA GLY A 264 0.17 23.95 14.10
C GLY A 264 1.15 25.13 14.03
N LYS A 265 0.86 26.15 13.20
CA LYS A 265 1.68 27.37 13.05
C LYS A 265 1.06 28.60 13.73
N GLU A 266 0.00 28.40 14.50
CA GLU A 266 -0.58 29.38 15.45
C GLU A 266 -0.19 28.98 16.88
#